data_AF-A0A2V8WRQ0-F1
#
_entry.id   AF-A0A2V8WRQ0-F1
#
_cell.length_a   1.000
_cell.length_b   1.000
_cell.length_c   1.000
_cell.angle_alpha   90.00
_cell.angle_beta   90.00
_cell.angle_gamma   90.00
#
_symmetry.space_group_name_H-M   'P 1'
#
loop_
_entity.id
_entity.type
_entity.pdbx_description
1 polymer ?
#
loop_
_entity_poly.entity_id
_entity_poly.type
_entity_poly.pdbx_seq_one_letter_code
_entity_poly.pdbx_strand_id
1 'polypeptide(L)'
;MNLNTALKSQHRIYKVAALPIAAVLAFVLQTPGGLTWLQAGLLGFGLASVGELISLPAWYSCRISPIDRTPRWRLLSTHIVAAQILSLLWVGLGKLLAHALSFVPALQGIETRFAERTAIAYGAGCVFYLLAVSFHYVSLAQEATRELETRAMQTSIQARDAELKALKAQINPHFLFNSLNSISALTSIDPSRARDMCVLLGDFLRMTLGLGEKTLVRFSEELELLQKYLAIEKVRFGDRLKMHENIQEESKACLLPPLLLQPLVENAVKHGIAGLPEGGDVRLSAVRQNGRLAIVVENSWDPDAPPRRSGGLGLKNVQQRLEARYGKEANVRVNTEGEMFQVSLSLPAESEEKA
;
A
#
# COMPACT_ATOMS: atom_id res chain seq x y z
N MET A 1 -17.22 4.73 6.76
CA MET A 1 -18.61 4.22 6.73
C MET A 1 -19.59 5.39 6.89
N ASN A 2 -20.67 5.45 6.11
CA ASN A 2 -21.65 6.57 6.17
C ASN A 2 -22.51 6.45 7.45
N LEU A 3 -22.85 7.57 8.10
CA LEU A 3 -23.54 7.60 9.41
C LEU A 3 -24.87 6.83 9.37
N ASN A 4 -25.59 6.95 8.26
CA ASN A 4 -26.86 6.27 8.02
C ASN A 4 -26.73 4.74 7.87
N THR A 5 -25.61 4.23 7.35
CA THR A 5 -25.39 2.78 7.25
C THR A 5 -25.04 2.16 8.59
N ALA A 6 -24.25 2.86 9.41
CA ALA A 6 -23.95 2.42 10.78
C ALA A 6 -25.22 2.34 11.64
N LEU A 7 -26.06 3.39 11.63
CA LEU A 7 -27.33 3.41 12.38
C LEU A 7 -28.30 2.30 11.92
N LYS A 8 -28.39 2.05 10.61
CA LYS A 8 -29.22 0.95 10.07
C LYS A 8 -28.73 -0.43 10.50
N SER A 9 -27.42 -0.64 10.56
CA SER A 9 -26.83 -1.90 11.05
C SER A 9 -27.10 -2.11 12.54
N GLN A 10 -26.89 -1.08 13.36
CA GLN A 10 -27.17 -1.12 14.80
C GLN A 10 -28.64 -1.40 15.07
N HIS A 11 -29.55 -0.74 14.37
CA HIS A 11 -30.99 -0.97 14.52
C HIS A 11 -31.43 -2.40 14.18
N ARG A 12 -30.75 -3.09 13.25
CA ARG A 12 -31.01 -4.51 12.97
C ARG A 12 -30.60 -5.42 14.11
N ILE A 13 -29.45 -5.16 14.74
CA ILE A 13 -28.93 -5.94 15.88
C ILE A 13 -29.89 -5.81 17.07
N TYR A 14 -30.34 -4.59 17.36
CA TYR A 14 -31.30 -4.33 18.44
C TYR A 14 -32.63 -5.07 18.23
N LYS A 15 -33.18 -5.07 17.02
CA LYS A 15 -34.42 -5.82 16.71
C LYS A 15 -34.31 -7.33 16.92
N VAL A 16 -33.14 -7.91 16.63
CA VAL A 16 -32.90 -9.35 16.87
C VAL A 16 -32.80 -9.63 18.37
N ALA A 17 -32.23 -8.70 19.14
CA ALA A 17 -32.12 -8.81 20.60
C ALA A 17 -33.42 -8.49 21.35
N ALA A 18 -34.40 -7.83 20.72
CA ALA A 18 -35.66 -7.39 21.31
C ALA A 18 -36.43 -8.48 22.07
N LEU A 19 -36.61 -9.64 21.43
CA LEU A 19 -37.39 -10.77 21.94
C LEU A 19 -36.75 -11.42 23.18
N PRO A 20 -35.45 -11.80 23.18
CA PRO A 20 -34.84 -12.34 24.39
C PRO A 20 -34.77 -11.30 25.51
N ILE A 21 -34.55 -10.02 25.21
CA ILE A 21 -34.59 -8.95 26.22
C ILE A 21 -35.99 -8.85 26.84
N ALA A 22 -37.04 -8.84 26.03
CA ALA A 22 -38.42 -8.82 26.49
C ALA A 22 -38.75 -10.02 27.39
N ALA A 23 -38.28 -11.22 27.03
CA ALA A 23 -38.47 -12.43 27.83
C ALA A 23 -37.77 -12.35 29.19
N VAL A 24 -36.53 -11.86 29.23
CA VAL A 24 -35.78 -11.65 30.48
C VAL A 24 -36.47 -10.61 31.35
N LEU A 25 -36.94 -9.51 30.78
CA LEU A 25 -37.68 -8.48 31.53
C LEU A 25 -39.00 -9.00 32.07
N ALA A 26 -39.76 -9.75 31.26
CA ALA A 26 -40.99 -10.38 31.72
C ALA A 26 -40.72 -11.34 32.89
N PHE A 27 -39.67 -12.16 32.81
CA PHE A 27 -39.28 -13.06 33.90
C PHE A 27 -38.91 -12.29 35.18
N VAL A 28 -38.09 -11.24 35.07
CA VAL A 28 -37.67 -10.41 36.21
C VAL A 28 -38.86 -9.70 36.87
N LEU A 29 -39.81 -9.23 36.07
CA LEU A 29 -41.03 -8.55 36.54
C LEU A 29 -42.09 -9.52 37.12
N GLN A 30 -42.03 -10.79 36.75
CA GLN A 30 -42.94 -11.86 37.20
C GLN A 30 -42.52 -12.51 38.53
N THR A 31 -41.35 -12.13 39.09
CA THR A 31 -40.83 -12.63 40.39
C THR A 31 -41.94 -12.81 41.45
N PRO A 32 -41.90 -13.88 42.28
CA PRO A 32 -43.04 -14.29 43.10
C PRO A 32 -43.71 -13.14 43.86
N GLY A 33 -45.05 -13.07 43.77
CA GLY A 33 -45.85 -11.93 44.25
C GLY A 33 -45.84 -10.71 43.33
N GLY A 34 -45.46 -10.86 42.06
CA GLY A 34 -45.34 -9.78 41.07
C GLY A 34 -46.48 -9.72 40.05
N LEU A 35 -46.12 -9.41 38.81
CA LEU A 35 -47.07 -9.30 37.69
C LEU A 35 -47.52 -10.70 37.23
N THR A 36 -48.74 -10.80 36.69
CA THR A 36 -49.15 -12.04 35.99
C THR A 36 -48.29 -12.24 34.75
N TRP A 37 -48.17 -13.47 34.24
CA TRP A 37 -47.41 -13.73 33.00
C TRP A 37 -47.86 -12.88 31.81
N LEU A 38 -49.18 -12.62 31.69
CA LEU A 38 -49.72 -11.75 30.65
C LEU A 38 -49.28 -10.29 30.86
N GLN A 39 -49.40 -9.76 32.08
CA GLN A 39 -48.99 -8.40 32.41
C GLN A 39 -47.48 -8.19 32.24
N ALA A 40 -46.67 -9.15 32.71
CA ALA A 40 -45.23 -9.13 32.61
C ALA A 40 -44.75 -9.25 31.15
N GLY A 41 -45.41 -10.06 30.31
CA GLY A 41 -45.12 -10.15 28.89
C GLY A 41 -45.39 -8.85 28.14
N LEU A 42 -46.57 -8.24 28.36
CA LEU A 42 -46.93 -6.97 27.72
C LEU A 42 -46.00 -5.82 28.13
N LEU A 43 -45.73 -5.68 29.43
CA LEU A 43 -44.78 -4.67 29.93
C LEU A 43 -43.35 -4.95 29.50
N GLY A 44 -42.90 -6.21 29.57
CA GLY A 44 -41.55 -6.60 29.17
C GLY A 44 -41.29 -6.32 27.70
N PHE A 45 -42.25 -6.61 26.82
CA PHE A 45 -42.16 -6.29 25.40
C PHE A 45 -42.15 -4.79 25.12
N GLY A 46 -43.06 -4.04 25.75
CA GLY A 46 -43.11 -2.58 25.61
C GLY A 46 -41.82 -1.90 26.10
N LEU A 47 -41.33 -2.32 27.27
CA LEU A 47 -40.08 -1.84 27.86
C LEU A 47 -38.86 -2.21 27.01
N ALA A 48 -38.78 -3.43 26.47
CA ALA A 48 -37.69 -3.82 25.57
C ALA A 48 -37.66 -2.92 24.31
N SER A 49 -38.82 -2.68 23.71
CA SER A 49 -38.95 -1.83 22.51
C SER A 49 -38.50 -0.39 22.76
N VAL A 50 -38.85 0.18 23.91
CA VAL A 50 -38.40 1.52 24.33
C VAL A 50 -36.90 1.52 24.67
N GLY A 51 -36.41 0.44 25.27
CA GLY A 51 -35.00 0.27 25.64
C GLY A 51 -34.06 0.32 24.44
N GLU A 52 -34.48 -0.23 23.29
CA GLU A 52 -33.72 -0.14 22.04
C GLU A 52 -33.50 1.32 21.62
N LEU A 53 -34.55 2.15 21.64
CA LEU A 53 -34.47 3.55 21.24
C LEU A 53 -33.57 4.36 22.19
N ILE A 54 -33.66 4.08 23.50
CA ILE A 54 -32.87 4.72 24.54
C ILE A 54 -31.39 4.29 24.51
N SER A 55 -31.10 3.13 23.95
CA SER A 55 -29.73 2.62 23.83
C SER A 55 -28.98 3.13 22.59
N LEU A 56 -29.66 3.71 21.58
CA LEU A 56 -29.02 4.27 20.39
C LEU A 56 -28.05 5.45 20.70
N PRO A 57 -28.37 6.39 21.61
CA PRO A 57 -27.43 7.41 22.06
C PRO A 57 -26.15 6.85 22.71
N ALA A 58 -26.16 5.61 23.22
CA ALA A 58 -24.98 4.99 23.80
C ALA A 58 -23.85 4.85 22.77
N TRP A 59 -24.18 4.56 21.51
CA TRP A 59 -23.19 4.50 20.42
C TRP A 59 -22.48 5.84 20.21
N TYR A 60 -23.21 6.96 20.20
CA TYR A 60 -22.63 8.29 20.09
C TYR A 60 -21.72 8.62 21.27
N SER A 61 -22.16 8.27 22.49
CA SER A 61 -21.35 8.45 23.70
C SER A 61 -20.03 7.69 23.60
N CYS A 62 -20.05 6.42 23.17
CA CYS A 62 -18.85 5.61 22.97
C CYS A 62 -17.93 6.18 21.87
N ARG A 63 -18.50 6.78 20.83
CA ARG A 63 -17.73 7.36 19.72
C ARG A 63 -17.06 8.69 20.09
N ILE A 64 -17.73 9.53 20.89
CA ILE A 64 -17.21 10.82 21.34
C ILE A 64 -16.20 10.63 22.49
N SER A 65 -16.39 9.58 23.29
CA SER A 65 -15.54 9.23 24.44
C SER A 65 -14.79 7.91 24.19
N PRO A 66 -13.89 7.86 23.20
CA PRO A 66 -13.20 6.61 22.88
C PRO A 66 -12.31 6.16 24.05
N ILE A 67 -12.30 4.85 24.31
CA ILE A 67 -11.73 4.24 25.53
C ILE A 67 -10.20 4.42 25.64
N ASP A 68 -9.52 4.57 24.51
CA ASP A 68 -8.08 4.75 24.38
C ASP A 68 -7.63 6.19 24.64
N ARG A 69 -8.51 7.18 24.43
CA ARG A 69 -8.15 8.62 24.54
C ARG A 69 -8.83 9.34 25.70
N THR A 70 -9.86 8.75 26.28
CA THR A 70 -10.65 9.37 27.34
C THR A 70 -10.12 8.95 28.70
N PRO A 71 -9.84 9.88 29.64
CA PRO A 71 -9.40 9.50 30.97
C PRO A 71 -10.50 8.69 31.69
N ARG A 72 -10.08 7.66 32.44
CA ARG A 72 -10.99 6.68 33.06
C ARG A 72 -12.08 7.31 33.92
N TRP A 73 -11.77 8.35 34.69
CA TRP A 73 -12.75 9.03 35.55
C TRP A 73 -13.87 9.69 34.73
N ARG A 74 -13.52 10.30 33.58
CA ARG A 74 -14.49 10.95 32.70
C ARG A 74 -15.38 9.91 32.04
N LEU A 75 -14.77 8.85 31.52
CA LEU A 75 -15.47 7.70 30.93
C LEU A 75 -16.50 7.10 31.91
N LEU A 76 -16.06 6.82 33.14
CA LEU A 76 -16.92 6.29 34.21
C LEU A 76 -18.03 7.28 34.55
N SER A 77 -17.71 8.56 34.77
CA SER A 77 -18.71 9.57 35.12
C SER A 77 -19.77 9.74 34.02
N THR A 78 -19.37 9.77 32.75
CA THR A 78 -20.28 9.90 31.60
C THR A 78 -21.24 8.72 31.54
N HIS A 79 -20.74 7.49 31.62
CA HIS A 79 -21.61 6.31 31.50
C HIS A 79 -22.42 6.03 32.77
N ILE A 80 -21.91 6.35 33.96
CA ILE A 80 -22.69 6.25 35.20
C ILE A 80 -23.84 7.26 35.16
N VAL A 81 -23.57 8.54 34.85
CA VAL A 81 -24.62 9.56 34.78
C VAL A 81 -25.66 9.22 33.71
N ALA A 82 -25.22 8.79 32.52
CA ALA A 82 -26.12 8.36 31.47
C ALA A 82 -26.96 7.13 31.88
N ALA A 83 -26.35 6.13 32.54
CA ALA A 83 -27.08 4.96 33.03
C ALA A 83 -28.20 5.37 33.99
N GLN A 84 -27.93 6.30 34.91
CA GLN A 84 -28.91 6.77 35.89
C GLN A 84 -30.06 7.53 35.20
N ILE A 85 -29.74 8.53 34.36
CA ILE A 85 -30.74 9.35 33.66
C ILE A 85 -31.62 8.49 32.75
N LEU A 86 -31.01 7.63 31.94
CA LEU A 86 -31.74 6.81 30.98
C LEU A 86 -32.56 5.72 31.67
N SER A 87 -32.10 5.15 32.78
CA SER A 87 -32.87 4.17 33.54
C SER A 87 -34.06 4.81 34.25
N LEU A 88 -33.92 6.03 34.77
CA LEU A 88 -35.04 6.79 35.34
C LEU A 88 -36.10 7.08 34.27
N LEU A 89 -35.67 7.54 33.09
CA LEU A 89 -36.56 7.78 31.95
C LEU A 89 -37.28 6.49 31.52
N TRP A 90 -36.54 5.39 31.40
CA TRP A 90 -37.07 4.10 30.98
C TRP A 90 -38.12 3.55 31.96
N VAL A 91 -37.85 3.63 33.27
CA VAL A 91 -38.82 3.26 34.32
C VAL A 91 -40.04 4.19 34.32
N GLY A 92 -39.86 5.49 34.10
CA GLY A 92 -40.95 6.45 33.97
C GLY A 92 -41.89 6.11 32.81
N LEU A 93 -41.32 5.79 31.65
CA LEU A 93 -42.07 5.30 30.48
C LEU A 93 -42.77 3.96 30.78
N GLY A 94 -42.13 3.07 31.54
CA GLY A 94 -42.77 1.85 32.06
C GLY A 94 -44.00 2.11 32.92
N LYS A 95 -43.92 3.09 33.83
CA LYS A 95 -45.06 3.49 34.68
C LYS A 95 -46.20 4.08 33.85
N LEU A 96 -45.88 4.91 32.86
CA LEU A 96 -46.87 5.45 31.93
C LEU A 96 -47.54 4.34 31.11
N LEU A 97 -46.77 3.36 30.63
CA LEU A 97 -47.29 2.20 29.93
C LEU A 97 -48.19 1.35 30.83
N ALA A 98 -47.77 1.09 32.08
CA ALA A 98 -48.58 0.34 33.04
C ALA A 98 -49.91 1.06 33.35
N HIS A 99 -49.87 2.38 33.56
CA HIS A 99 -51.08 3.19 33.76
C HIS A 99 -51.99 3.20 32.52
N ALA A 100 -51.42 3.24 31.31
CA ALA A 100 -52.21 3.12 30.08
C ALA A 100 -52.88 1.74 29.96
N LEU A 101 -52.18 0.67 30.36
CA LEU A 101 -52.71 -0.70 30.33
C LEU A 101 -53.78 -0.95 31.40
N SER A 102 -53.78 -0.22 32.51
CA SER A 102 -54.75 -0.40 33.60
C SER A 102 -56.19 -0.02 33.22
N PHE A 103 -56.39 0.74 32.14
CA PHE A 103 -57.72 1.01 31.57
C PHE A 103 -58.39 -0.25 30.99
N VAL A 104 -57.61 -1.31 30.72
CA VAL A 104 -58.15 -2.60 30.28
C VAL A 104 -58.57 -3.41 31.51
N PRO A 105 -59.85 -3.84 31.63
CA PRO A 105 -60.34 -4.55 32.82
C PRO A 105 -59.52 -5.78 33.21
N ALA A 106 -59.04 -6.56 32.23
CA ALA A 106 -58.21 -7.74 32.45
C ALA A 106 -56.80 -7.43 33.01
N LEU A 107 -56.38 -6.16 33.02
CA LEU A 107 -55.07 -5.70 33.44
C LEU A 107 -55.12 -4.73 34.64
N GLN A 108 -56.25 -4.59 35.31
CA GLN A 108 -56.36 -3.72 36.49
C GLN A 108 -55.34 -4.11 37.59
N GLY A 109 -54.75 -3.10 38.24
CA GLY A 109 -53.72 -3.27 39.26
C GLY A 109 -52.32 -3.55 38.70
N ILE A 110 -52.13 -3.50 37.38
CA ILE A 110 -50.80 -3.61 36.76
C ILE A 110 -49.89 -2.42 37.15
N GLU A 111 -50.47 -1.25 37.33
CA GLU A 111 -49.82 0.00 37.70
C GLU A 111 -49.28 -0.02 39.12
N THR A 112 -50.05 -0.56 40.08
CA THR A 112 -49.62 -0.71 41.47
C THR A 112 -48.55 -1.80 41.61
N ARG A 113 -48.75 -2.95 40.96
CA ARG A 113 -47.77 -4.05 40.93
C ARG A 113 -46.46 -3.66 40.26
N PHE A 114 -46.51 -2.89 39.17
CA PHE A 114 -45.28 -2.36 38.54
C PHE A 114 -44.60 -1.32 39.44
N ALA A 115 -45.37 -0.48 40.15
CA ALA A 115 -44.82 0.50 41.08
C ALA A 115 -44.01 -0.18 42.21
N GLU A 116 -44.47 -1.31 42.75
CA GLU A 116 -43.73 -2.10 43.74
C GLU A 116 -42.42 -2.69 43.20
N ARG A 117 -42.31 -2.87 41.87
CA ARG A 117 -41.12 -3.42 41.19
C ARG A 117 -40.22 -2.35 40.57
N THR A 118 -40.47 -1.06 40.86
CA THR A 118 -39.70 0.09 40.33
C THR A 118 -38.19 -0.09 40.55
N ALA A 119 -37.75 -0.56 41.72
CA ALA A 119 -36.33 -0.72 42.04
C ALA A 119 -35.66 -1.80 41.19
N ILE A 120 -36.35 -2.93 40.95
CA ILE A 120 -35.85 -4.02 40.11
C ILE A 120 -35.79 -3.57 38.65
N ALA A 121 -36.84 -2.90 38.15
CA ALA A 121 -36.86 -2.32 36.81
C ALA A 121 -35.72 -1.29 36.62
N TYR A 122 -35.49 -0.44 37.62
CA TYR A 122 -34.39 0.52 37.59
C TYR A 122 -33.01 -0.14 37.48
N GLY A 123 -32.75 -1.16 38.31
CA GLY A 123 -31.51 -1.93 38.25
C GLY A 123 -31.32 -2.63 36.91
N ALA A 124 -32.39 -3.23 36.36
CA ALA A 124 -32.37 -3.86 35.04
C ALA A 124 -32.03 -2.84 33.93
N GLY A 125 -32.58 -1.62 34.00
CA GLY A 125 -32.26 -0.54 33.06
C GLY A 125 -30.78 -0.14 33.11
N CYS A 126 -30.20 -0.04 34.30
CA CYS A 126 -28.79 0.32 34.47
C CYS A 126 -27.88 -0.75 33.85
N VAL A 127 -28.14 -2.03 34.17
CA VAL A 127 -27.38 -3.15 33.61
C VAL A 127 -27.52 -3.20 32.09
N PHE A 128 -28.74 -3.02 31.58
CA PHE A 128 -29.00 -3.01 30.14
C PHE A 128 -28.20 -1.93 29.41
N TYR A 129 -28.17 -0.71 29.95
CA TYR A 129 -27.37 0.37 29.39
C TYR A 129 -25.87 0.05 29.39
N LEU A 130 -25.34 -0.49 30.50
CA LEU A 130 -23.91 -0.83 30.61
C LEU A 130 -23.51 -1.97 29.64
N LEU A 131 -24.38 -2.95 29.41
CA LEU A 131 -24.17 -3.98 28.40
C LEU A 131 -24.17 -3.38 26.99
N ALA A 132 -25.09 -2.46 26.69
CA ALA A 132 -25.13 -1.77 25.41
C ALA A 132 -23.84 -0.96 25.17
N VAL A 133 -23.36 -0.22 26.17
CA VAL A 133 -22.08 0.52 26.11
C VAL A 133 -20.91 -0.43 25.86
N SER A 134 -20.85 -1.54 26.58
CA SER A 134 -19.79 -2.55 26.43
C SER A 134 -19.78 -3.14 25.02
N PHE A 135 -20.96 -3.50 24.50
CA PHE A 135 -21.13 -3.98 23.13
C PHE A 135 -20.63 -2.95 22.10
N HIS A 136 -20.98 -1.67 22.26
CA HIS A 136 -20.53 -0.61 21.35
C HIS A 136 -19.02 -0.39 21.38
N TYR A 137 -18.38 -0.43 22.55
CA TYR A 137 -16.92 -0.34 22.62
C TYR A 137 -16.23 -1.53 21.93
N VAL A 138 -16.73 -2.75 22.13
CA VAL A 138 -16.20 -3.95 21.44
C VAL A 138 -16.39 -3.82 19.93
N SER A 139 -17.57 -3.39 19.47
CA SER A 139 -17.86 -3.19 18.04
C SER A 139 -16.94 -2.14 17.42
N LEU A 140 -16.76 -0.99 18.08
CA LEU A 140 -15.87 0.08 17.61
C LEU A 140 -14.40 -0.36 17.57
N ALA A 141 -13.96 -1.14 18.56
CA ALA A 141 -12.61 -1.70 18.58
C ALA A 141 -12.39 -2.69 17.42
N GLN A 142 -13.36 -3.56 17.14
CA GLN A 142 -13.30 -4.48 16.00
C GLN A 142 -13.27 -3.75 14.65
N GLU A 143 -14.08 -2.70 14.49
CA GLU A 143 -14.06 -1.84 13.30
C GLU A 143 -12.69 -1.19 13.09
N ALA A 144 -12.11 -0.62 14.16
CA ALA A 144 -10.78 -0.02 14.12
C ALA A 144 -9.69 -1.04 13.73
N THR A 145 -9.73 -2.25 14.29
CA THR A 145 -8.79 -3.32 13.93
C THR A 145 -8.91 -3.72 12.46
N ARG A 146 -10.13 -3.89 11.95
CA ARG A 146 -10.35 -4.22 10.53
C ARG A 146 -9.85 -3.14 9.59
N GLU A 147 -10.04 -1.86 9.96
CA GLU A 147 -9.50 -0.75 9.19
C GLU A 147 -7.97 -0.77 9.15
N LEU A 148 -7.32 -1.07 10.28
CA LEU A 148 -5.86 -1.21 10.36
C LEU A 148 -5.35 -2.39 9.52
N GLU A 149 -5.97 -3.56 9.63
CA GLU A 149 -5.63 -4.74 8.82
C GLU A 149 -5.76 -4.46 7.33
N THR A 150 -6.85 -3.80 6.91
CA THR A 150 -7.07 -3.45 5.50
C THR A 150 -5.99 -2.48 4.99
N ARG A 151 -5.63 -1.46 5.78
CA ARG A 151 -4.56 -0.52 5.43
C ARG A 151 -3.20 -1.20 5.36
N ALA A 152 -2.92 -2.12 6.29
CA ALA A 152 -1.68 -2.90 6.29
C ALA A 152 -1.57 -3.79 5.04
N MET A 153 -2.66 -4.48 4.68
CA MET A 153 -2.72 -5.29 3.46
C MET A 153 -2.51 -4.44 2.20
N GLN A 154 -3.17 -3.27 2.10
CA GLN A 154 -2.98 -2.35 0.97
C GLN A 154 -1.54 -1.86 0.86
N THR A 155 -0.91 -1.51 1.98
CA THR A 155 0.50 -1.07 2.02
C THR A 155 1.43 -2.20 1.57
N SER A 156 1.19 -3.44 2.01
CA SER A 156 1.96 -4.61 1.60
C SER A 156 1.85 -4.88 0.10
N ILE A 157 0.64 -4.79 -0.48
CA ILE A 157 0.43 -4.93 -1.93
C ILE A 157 1.19 -3.85 -2.69
N GLN A 158 1.09 -2.59 -2.27
CA GLN A 158 1.80 -1.48 -2.91
C GLN A 158 3.33 -1.66 -2.86
N ALA A 159 3.86 -2.12 -1.73
CA ALA A 159 5.29 -2.41 -1.58
C ALA A 159 5.74 -3.52 -2.55
N ARG A 160 4.97 -4.62 -2.64
CA ARG A 160 5.23 -5.72 -3.58
C ARG A 160 5.15 -5.28 -5.04
N ASP A 161 4.15 -4.47 -5.39
CA ASP A 161 4.03 -3.92 -6.75
C ASP A 161 5.20 -3.00 -7.09
N ALA A 162 5.70 -2.22 -6.13
CA ALA A 162 6.88 -1.39 -6.30
C ALA A 162 8.15 -2.23 -6.48
N GLU A 163 8.32 -3.28 -5.69
CA GLU A 163 9.42 -4.25 -5.80
C GLU A 163 9.40 -4.96 -7.15
N LEU A 164 8.23 -5.46 -7.59
CA LEU A 164 8.07 -6.08 -8.90
C LEU A 164 8.33 -5.10 -10.04
N LYS A 165 7.93 -3.83 -9.91
CA LYS A 165 8.27 -2.78 -10.89
C LYS A 165 9.77 -2.50 -10.90
N ALA A 166 10.42 -2.46 -9.75
CA ALA A 166 11.86 -2.27 -9.65
C ALA A 166 12.61 -3.44 -10.32
N LEU A 167 12.20 -4.68 -10.05
CA LEU A 167 12.77 -5.88 -10.66
C LEU A 167 12.54 -5.90 -12.19
N LYS A 168 11.31 -5.58 -12.64
CA LYS A 168 11.01 -5.45 -14.08
C LYS A 168 11.79 -4.31 -14.75
N ALA A 169 12.12 -3.25 -14.02
CA ALA A 169 12.92 -2.16 -14.54
C ALA A 169 14.42 -2.52 -14.68
N GLN A 170 14.90 -3.54 -13.95
CA GLN A 170 16.28 -4.03 -14.06
C GLN A 170 16.51 -4.87 -15.33
N ILE A 171 15.47 -5.43 -15.95
CA ILE A 171 15.59 -6.27 -17.15
C ILE A 171 14.81 -5.65 -18.32
N ASN A 172 15.49 -5.34 -19.43
CA ASN A 172 14.85 -4.86 -20.65
C ASN A 172 14.14 -6.03 -21.37
N PRO A 173 12.79 -6.10 -21.41
CA PRO A 173 12.09 -7.25 -22.00
C PRO A 173 12.33 -7.36 -23.50
N HIS A 174 12.47 -6.22 -24.19
CA HIS A 174 12.71 -6.20 -25.63
C HIS A 174 14.10 -6.75 -25.97
N PHE A 175 15.13 -6.41 -25.19
CA PHE A 175 16.45 -7.01 -25.32
C PHE A 175 16.40 -8.53 -25.14
N LEU A 176 15.67 -9.01 -24.12
CA LEU A 176 15.51 -10.45 -23.86
C LEU A 176 14.85 -11.16 -25.04
N PHE A 177 13.72 -10.65 -25.56
CA PHE A 177 13.03 -11.23 -26.71
C PHE A 177 13.91 -11.26 -27.96
N ASN A 178 14.64 -10.18 -28.24
CA ASN A 178 15.55 -10.14 -29.40
C ASN A 178 16.69 -11.14 -29.25
N SER A 179 17.26 -11.26 -28.05
CA SER A 179 18.34 -12.22 -27.78
C SER A 179 17.86 -13.66 -27.97
N LEU A 180 16.67 -14.00 -27.47
CA LEU A 180 16.07 -15.32 -27.65
C LEU A 180 15.76 -15.63 -29.12
N ASN A 181 15.29 -14.65 -29.89
CA ASN A 181 15.04 -14.81 -31.33
C ASN A 181 16.35 -15.06 -32.10
N SER A 182 17.41 -14.34 -31.78
CA SER A 182 18.74 -14.58 -32.35
C SER A 182 19.27 -15.97 -32.00
N ILE A 183 19.10 -16.43 -30.75
CA ILE A 183 19.44 -17.80 -30.35
C ILE A 183 18.65 -18.80 -31.19
N SER A 184 17.33 -18.64 -31.30
CA SER A 184 16.47 -19.54 -32.08
C SER A 184 16.90 -19.61 -33.53
N ALA A 185 17.25 -18.48 -34.16
CA ALA A 185 17.76 -18.46 -35.53
C ALA A 185 19.10 -19.21 -35.66
N LEU A 186 19.99 -19.04 -34.68
CA LEU A 186 21.29 -19.70 -34.67
C LEU A 186 21.19 -21.22 -34.45
N THR A 187 20.17 -21.73 -33.74
CA THR A 187 20.08 -23.18 -33.46
C THR A 187 20.07 -24.07 -34.70
N SER A 188 19.61 -23.57 -35.85
CA SER A 188 19.63 -24.31 -37.12
C SER A 188 20.84 -24.00 -38.00
N ILE A 189 21.47 -22.84 -37.81
CA ILE A 189 22.55 -22.33 -38.68
C ILE A 189 23.93 -22.62 -38.07
N ASP A 190 24.09 -22.31 -36.79
CA ASP A 190 25.33 -22.46 -36.02
C ASP A 190 24.98 -22.79 -34.55
N PRO A 191 24.77 -24.10 -34.25
CA PRO A 191 24.41 -24.54 -32.90
C PRO A 191 25.47 -24.22 -31.84
N SER A 192 26.74 -24.12 -32.24
CA SER A 192 27.83 -23.75 -31.31
C SER A 192 27.66 -22.31 -30.87
N ARG A 193 27.49 -21.40 -31.82
CA ARG A 193 27.28 -19.97 -31.54
C ARG A 193 25.97 -19.70 -30.80
N ALA A 194 24.93 -20.51 -31.04
CA ALA A 194 23.70 -20.46 -30.24
C ALA A 194 23.96 -20.79 -28.77
N ARG A 195 24.78 -21.82 -28.49
CA ARG A 195 25.18 -22.20 -27.12
C ARG A 195 25.99 -21.10 -26.45
N ASP A 196 26.96 -20.52 -27.16
CA ASP A 196 27.76 -19.41 -26.63
C ASP A 196 26.89 -18.19 -26.31
N MET A 197 25.90 -17.89 -27.16
CA MET A 197 24.93 -16.82 -26.92
C MET A 197 24.04 -17.10 -25.71
N CYS A 198 23.64 -18.35 -25.45
CA CYS A 198 22.93 -18.73 -24.23
C CYS A 198 23.77 -18.49 -22.97
N VAL A 199 25.06 -18.84 -22.99
CA VAL A 199 25.97 -18.60 -21.86
C VAL A 199 26.14 -17.10 -21.62
N LEU A 200 26.42 -16.33 -22.67
CA LEU A 200 26.54 -14.87 -22.60
C LEU A 200 25.28 -14.22 -22.02
N LEU A 201 24.10 -14.63 -22.47
CA LEU A 201 22.83 -14.12 -21.96
C LEU A 201 22.62 -14.49 -20.49
N GLY A 202 22.95 -15.72 -20.10
CA GLY A 202 22.87 -16.17 -18.70
C GLY A 202 23.78 -15.37 -17.78
N ASP A 203 25.04 -15.15 -18.19
CA ASP A 203 26.02 -14.38 -17.42
C ASP A 203 25.65 -12.90 -17.34
N PHE A 204 25.15 -12.32 -18.44
CA PHE A 204 24.62 -10.95 -18.47
C PHE A 204 23.45 -10.77 -17.48
N LEU A 205 22.47 -11.67 -17.49
CA LEU A 205 21.32 -11.61 -16.57
C LEU A 205 21.74 -11.77 -15.11
N ARG A 206 22.64 -12.73 -14.82
CA ARG A 206 23.16 -12.95 -13.46
C ARG A 206 23.89 -11.71 -12.94
N MET A 207 24.71 -11.09 -13.79
CA MET A 207 25.44 -9.86 -13.43
C MET A 207 24.51 -8.66 -13.25
N THR A 208 23.51 -8.49 -14.12
CA THR A 208 22.53 -7.41 -14.00
C THR A 208 21.79 -7.46 -12.66
N LEU A 209 21.32 -8.65 -12.28
CA LEU A 209 20.63 -8.86 -10.99
C LEU A 209 21.58 -8.64 -9.81
N GLY A 210 22.80 -9.19 -9.86
CA GLY A 210 23.78 -9.04 -8.78
C GLY A 210 24.24 -7.60 -8.57
N LEU A 211 24.39 -6.81 -9.65
CA LEU A 211 24.69 -5.37 -9.54
C LEU A 211 23.47 -4.58 -9.05
N GLY A 212 22.26 -4.98 -9.45
CA GLY A 212 21.00 -4.34 -9.04
C GLY A 212 20.71 -4.40 -7.53
N GLU A 213 21.29 -5.35 -6.80
CA GLU A 213 21.18 -5.48 -5.34
C GLU A 213 22.17 -4.61 -4.56
N LYS A 214 23.26 -4.14 -5.19
CA LYS A 214 24.29 -3.34 -4.54
C LYS A 214 23.88 -1.87 -4.45
N THR A 215 24.35 -1.16 -3.42
CA THR A 215 24.12 0.30 -3.32
C THR A 215 25.07 1.09 -4.20
N LEU A 216 26.33 0.65 -4.29
CA LEU A 216 27.38 1.20 -5.13
C LEU A 216 28.17 0.06 -5.77
N VAL A 217 28.66 0.30 -6.97
CA VAL A 217 29.50 -0.63 -7.74
C VAL A 217 30.69 0.12 -8.31
N ARG A 218 31.78 -0.58 -8.56
CA ARG A 218 32.93 0.01 -9.25
C ARG A 218 32.56 0.25 -10.71
N PHE A 219 33.07 1.32 -11.31
CA PHE A 219 32.90 1.58 -12.74
C PHE A 219 33.39 0.40 -13.60
N SER A 220 34.42 -0.31 -13.16
CA SER A 220 34.87 -1.55 -13.80
C SER A 220 33.79 -2.64 -13.87
N GLU A 221 32.92 -2.76 -12.87
CA GLU A 221 31.84 -3.75 -12.87
C GLU A 221 30.73 -3.38 -13.89
N GLU A 222 30.42 -2.09 -14.02
CA GLU A 222 29.50 -1.61 -15.06
C GLU A 222 30.08 -1.81 -16.47
N LEU A 223 31.39 -1.60 -16.64
CA LEU A 223 32.09 -1.89 -17.89
C LEU A 223 32.05 -3.37 -18.24
N GLU A 224 32.21 -4.27 -17.25
CA GLU A 224 32.12 -5.72 -17.49
C GLU A 224 30.70 -6.13 -17.92
N LEU A 225 29.67 -5.57 -17.26
CA LEU A 225 28.28 -5.79 -17.67
C LEU A 225 28.05 -5.27 -19.10
N LEU A 226 28.59 -4.09 -19.41
CA LEU A 226 28.48 -3.48 -20.73
C LEU A 226 29.14 -4.33 -21.83
N GLN A 227 30.31 -4.91 -21.56
CA GLN A 227 31.00 -5.78 -22.51
C GLN A 227 30.17 -7.03 -22.84
N LYS A 228 29.51 -7.63 -21.83
CA LYS A 228 28.60 -8.77 -22.05
C LYS A 228 27.38 -8.35 -22.88
N TYR A 229 26.79 -7.20 -22.59
CA TYR A 229 25.70 -6.63 -23.39
C TYR A 229 26.10 -6.45 -24.86
N LEU A 230 27.24 -5.79 -25.10
CA LEU A 230 27.74 -5.53 -26.45
C LEU A 230 28.11 -6.81 -27.20
N ALA A 231 28.64 -7.83 -26.51
CA ALA A 231 28.89 -9.14 -27.11
C ALA A 231 27.61 -9.79 -27.64
N ILE A 232 26.50 -9.69 -26.89
CA ILE A 232 25.18 -10.19 -27.31
C ILE A 232 24.66 -9.40 -28.51
N GLU A 233 24.67 -8.07 -28.47
CA GLU A 233 24.20 -7.24 -29.59
C GLU A 233 25.09 -7.38 -30.84
N LYS A 234 26.39 -7.65 -30.68
CA LYS A 234 27.31 -7.89 -31.80
C LYS A 234 26.97 -9.16 -32.58
N VAL A 235 26.35 -10.17 -31.95
CA VAL A 235 25.81 -11.33 -32.67
C VAL A 235 24.68 -10.92 -33.61
N ARG A 236 23.86 -9.95 -33.21
CA ARG A 236 22.70 -9.47 -33.97
C ARG A 236 23.06 -8.45 -35.05
N PHE A 237 23.94 -7.51 -34.73
CA PHE A 237 24.29 -6.41 -35.64
C PHE A 237 25.57 -6.67 -36.44
N GLY A 238 26.39 -7.65 -36.06
CA GLY A 238 27.64 -7.95 -36.73
C GLY A 238 28.56 -6.74 -36.79
N ASP A 239 29.13 -6.49 -37.97
CA ASP A 239 30.09 -5.41 -38.20
C ASP A 239 29.47 -4.00 -38.22
N ARG A 240 28.13 -3.90 -38.17
CA ARG A 240 27.41 -2.63 -38.09
C ARG A 240 27.55 -1.96 -36.72
N LEU A 241 27.87 -2.71 -35.67
CA LEU A 241 28.10 -2.19 -34.33
C LEU A 241 29.61 -2.01 -34.09
N LYS A 242 30.08 -0.77 -34.10
CA LYS A 242 31.47 -0.42 -33.76
C LYS A 242 31.50 0.28 -32.41
N MET A 243 32.25 -0.29 -31.48
CA MET A 243 32.44 0.26 -30.13
C MET A 243 33.86 0.78 -29.98
N HIS A 244 34.01 2.01 -29.49
CA HIS A 244 35.29 2.61 -29.14
C HIS A 244 35.29 3.00 -27.67
N GLU A 245 36.31 2.57 -26.93
CA GLU A 245 36.46 2.83 -25.50
C GLU A 245 37.73 3.66 -25.25
N ASN A 246 37.58 4.80 -24.57
CA ASN A 246 38.69 5.61 -24.09
C ASN A 246 38.54 5.84 -22.58
N ILE A 247 38.96 4.86 -21.80
CA ILE A 247 38.76 4.81 -20.36
C ILE A 247 40.10 5.04 -19.65
N GLN A 248 40.16 6.10 -18.85
CA GLN A 248 41.27 6.34 -17.94
C GLN A 248 41.28 5.27 -16.82
N GLU A 249 42.44 4.69 -16.52
CA GLU A 249 42.56 3.57 -15.59
C GLU A 249 42.10 3.93 -14.17
N GLU A 250 42.40 5.15 -13.71
CA GLU A 250 41.97 5.65 -12.40
C GLU A 250 40.45 5.78 -12.26
N SER A 251 39.73 5.87 -13.38
CA SER A 251 38.26 5.93 -13.41
C SER A 251 37.62 4.58 -13.07
N LYS A 252 38.30 3.46 -13.33
CA LYS A 252 37.75 2.10 -13.15
C LYS A 252 37.43 1.78 -11.70
N ALA A 253 38.21 2.33 -10.77
CA ALA A 253 38.03 2.14 -9.33
C ALA A 253 36.97 3.07 -8.71
N CYS A 254 36.42 4.03 -9.47
CA CYS A 254 35.40 4.93 -8.96
C CYS A 254 34.10 4.19 -8.66
N LEU A 255 33.47 4.53 -7.54
CA LEU A 255 32.17 4.02 -7.14
C LEU A 255 31.05 4.85 -7.75
N LEU A 256 29.99 4.17 -8.18
CA LEU A 256 28.79 4.79 -8.73
C LEU A 256 27.55 3.92 -8.49
N PRO A 257 26.34 4.51 -8.50
CA PRO A 257 25.10 3.73 -8.43
C PRO A 257 25.05 2.66 -9.54
N PRO A 258 24.55 1.45 -9.27
CA PRO A 258 24.53 0.40 -10.28
C PRO A 258 23.57 0.73 -11.43
N LEU A 259 23.84 0.11 -12.57
CA LEU A 259 23.05 0.15 -13.80
C LEU A 259 22.89 1.59 -14.35
N LEU A 260 23.95 2.39 -14.30
CA LEU A 260 23.99 3.74 -14.89
C LEU A 260 24.39 3.70 -16.37
N LEU A 261 25.36 2.86 -16.75
CA LEU A 261 25.86 2.82 -18.13
C LEU A 261 24.92 2.06 -19.07
N GLN A 262 24.36 0.96 -18.59
CA GLN A 262 23.54 0.06 -19.40
C GLN A 262 22.41 0.81 -20.12
N PRO A 263 21.57 1.65 -19.46
CA PRO A 263 20.50 2.37 -20.16
C PRO A 263 21.02 3.35 -21.21
N LEU A 264 22.21 3.93 -21.02
CA LEU A 264 22.80 4.88 -21.96
C LEU A 264 23.32 4.17 -23.19
N VAL A 265 24.02 3.05 -23.02
CA VAL A 265 24.55 2.29 -24.15
C VAL A 265 23.46 1.49 -24.87
N GLU A 266 22.46 0.97 -24.16
CA GLU A 266 21.26 0.41 -24.80
C GLU A 266 20.57 1.43 -25.72
N ASN A 267 20.45 2.68 -25.27
CA ASN A 267 19.93 3.76 -26.10
C ASN A 267 20.86 4.04 -27.29
N ALA A 268 22.17 4.12 -27.06
CA ALA A 268 23.17 4.35 -28.10
C ALA A 268 23.12 3.27 -29.20
N VAL A 269 23.03 1.98 -28.84
CA VAL A 269 22.94 0.88 -29.81
C VAL A 269 21.60 0.90 -30.54
N LYS A 270 20.50 1.05 -29.80
CA LYS A 270 19.15 1.06 -30.39
C LYS A 270 18.95 2.21 -31.36
N HIS A 271 19.51 3.37 -31.08
CA HIS A 271 19.31 4.57 -31.90
C HIS A 271 20.42 4.77 -32.92
N GLY A 272 21.67 4.57 -32.54
CA GLY A 272 22.82 4.80 -33.41
C GLY A 272 23.18 3.64 -34.33
N ILE A 273 22.62 2.45 -34.14
CA ILE A 273 22.93 1.29 -34.99
C ILE A 273 21.69 0.76 -35.68
N ALA A 274 20.61 0.50 -34.93
CA ALA A 274 19.43 -0.14 -35.50
C ALA A 274 18.71 0.75 -36.53
N GLY A 275 18.84 2.08 -36.41
CA GLY A 275 18.25 3.06 -37.32
C GLY A 275 19.09 3.38 -38.56
N LEU A 276 20.40 3.09 -38.55
CA LEU A 276 21.32 3.47 -39.61
C LEU A 276 21.67 2.25 -40.50
N PRO A 277 21.32 2.24 -41.80
CA PRO A 277 21.56 1.10 -42.69
C PRO A 277 23.02 0.64 -42.73
N GLU A 278 23.96 1.60 -42.76
CA GLU A 278 25.41 1.40 -42.78
C GLU A 278 25.97 0.92 -41.42
N GLY A 279 25.16 0.95 -40.35
CA GLY A 279 25.63 0.83 -38.98
C GLY A 279 26.10 2.16 -38.40
N GLY A 280 26.77 2.13 -37.26
CA GLY A 280 27.23 3.34 -36.59
C GLY A 280 28.30 3.08 -35.53
N ASP A 281 28.82 4.17 -34.98
CA ASP A 281 29.81 4.15 -33.91
C ASP A 281 29.15 4.47 -32.58
N VAL A 282 29.51 3.69 -31.55
CA VAL A 282 29.27 4.02 -30.15
C VAL A 282 30.62 4.31 -29.51
N ARG A 283 30.76 5.45 -28.84
CA ARG A 283 31.98 5.83 -28.12
C ARG A 283 31.67 5.99 -26.64
N LEU A 284 32.49 5.36 -25.80
CA LEU A 284 32.47 5.54 -24.36
C LEU A 284 33.81 6.11 -23.92
N SER A 285 33.77 7.24 -23.22
CA SER A 285 34.96 7.79 -22.57
C SER A 285 34.70 8.05 -21.10
N ALA A 286 35.73 7.87 -20.28
CA ALA A 286 35.65 8.16 -18.86
C ALA A 286 36.97 8.68 -18.31
N VAL A 287 36.92 9.80 -17.61
CA VAL A 287 38.08 10.52 -17.07
C VAL A 287 37.81 10.87 -15.62
N ARG A 288 38.79 10.65 -14.75
CA ARG A 288 38.79 11.08 -13.35
C ARG A 288 39.69 12.29 -13.22
N GLN A 289 39.10 13.46 -12.93
CA GLN A 289 39.85 14.69 -12.77
C GLN A 289 39.19 15.60 -11.73
N ASN A 290 40.01 16.31 -10.94
CA ASN A 290 39.54 17.31 -9.96
C ASN A 290 38.49 16.75 -8.96
N GLY A 291 38.67 15.52 -8.50
CA GLY A 291 37.73 14.86 -7.58
C GLY A 291 36.38 14.47 -8.20
N ARG A 292 36.26 14.47 -9.53
CA ARG A 292 35.04 14.12 -10.27
C ARG A 292 35.31 13.04 -11.31
N LEU A 293 34.31 12.20 -11.53
CA LEU A 293 34.24 11.25 -12.62
C LEU A 293 33.37 11.84 -13.73
N ALA A 294 33.96 12.03 -14.90
CA ALA A 294 33.25 12.41 -16.11
C ALA A 294 33.11 11.18 -17.01
N ILE A 295 31.88 10.86 -17.43
CA ILE A 295 31.58 9.75 -18.35
C ILE A 295 30.83 10.33 -19.53
N VAL A 296 31.25 10.01 -20.75
CA VAL A 296 30.59 10.46 -21.97
C VAL A 296 30.26 9.25 -22.83
N VAL A 297 29.00 9.14 -23.22
CA VAL A 297 28.50 8.16 -24.19
C VAL A 297 28.05 8.91 -25.44
N GLU A 298 28.61 8.54 -26.58
CA GLU A 298 28.30 9.13 -27.88
C GLU A 298 27.83 8.07 -28.85
N ASN A 299 26.89 8.42 -29.72
CA ASN A 299 26.51 7.57 -30.83
C ASN A 299 26.16 8.36 -32.09
N SER A 300 26.35 7.74 -33.24
CA SER A 300 25.83 8.22 -34.52
C SER A 300 24.31 8.45 -34.42
N TRP A 301 23.81 9.51 -35.04
CA TRP A 301 22.42 9.95 -34.97
C TRP A 301 21.93 10.43 -36.33
N ASP A 302 20.72 10.04 -36.70
CA ASP A 302 20.04 10.54 -37.90
C ASP A 302 19.25 11.82 -37.54
N PRO A 303 19.68 13.01 -38.00
CA PRO A 303 18.99 14.27 -37.71
C PRO A 303 17.57 14.34 -38.31
N ASP A 304 17.27 13.55 -39.34
CA ASP A 304 15.96 13.51 -40.00
C ASP A 304 15.01 12.47 -39.38
N ALA A 305 15.47 11.71 -38.37
CA ALA A 305 14.63 10.75 -37.68
C ALA A 305 13.48 11.45 -36.93
N PRO A 306 12.21 10.98 -37.08
CA PRO A 306 11.07 11.65 -36.48
C PRO A 306 11.19 11.69 -34.94
N PRO A 307 10.82 12.81 -34.27
CA PRO A 307 10.89 12.93 -32.82
C PRO A 307 10.01 11.87 -32.16
N ARG A 308 10.63 10.91 -31.46
CA ARG A 308 9.92 9.74 -30.94
C ARG A 308 9.31 9.98 -29.56
N ARG A 309 8.05 9.55 -29.41
CA ARG A 309 7.24 9.61 -28.18
C ARG A 309 7.75 8.76 -27.01
N SER A 310 8.70 7.86 -27.21
CA SER A 310 9.24 6.97 -26.16
C SER A 310 10.51 7.50 -25.48
N GLY A 311 10.90 8.75 -25.77
CA GLY A 311 12.12 9.37 -25.30
C GLY A 311 12.16 9.53 -23.78
N GLY A 312 13.06 8.81 -23.13
CA GLY A 312 13.66 9.26 -21.88
C GLY A 312 13.45 8.41 -20.66
N LEU A 313 12.77 7.25 -20.68
CA LEU A 313 12.64 6.45 -19.45
C LEU A 313 14.02 6.02 -18.91
N GLY A 314 14.91 5.55 -19.80
CA GLY A 314 16.29 5.18 -19.43
C GLY A 314 17.11 6.36 -18.92
N LEU A 315 17.11 7.48 -19.64
CA LEU A 315 17.84 8.69 -19.24
C LEU A 315 17.26 9.30 -17.94
N LYS A 316 15.94 9.31 -17.78
CA LYS A 316 15.26 9.76 -16.58
C LYS A 316 15.59 8.88 -15.39
N ASN A 317 15.68 7.56 -15.57
CA ASN A 317 16.13 6.65 -14.53
C ASN A 317 17.58 6.93 -14.11
N VAL A 318 18.48 7.19 -15.08
CA VAL A 318 19.87 7.60 -14.83
C VAL A 318 19.90 8.91 -14.03
N GLN A 319 19.13 9.92 -14.44
CA GLN A 319 19.05 11.20 -13.76
C GLN A 319 18.51 11.06 -12.33
N GLN A 320 17.42 10.31 -12.14
CA GLN A 320 16.83 10.06 -10.82
C GLN A 320 17.79 9.30 -9.88
N ARG A 321 18.54 8.33 -10.39
CA ARG A 321 19.55 7.60 -9.60
C ARG A 321 20.68 8.52 -9.15
N LEU A 322 21.17 9.37 -10.05
CA LEU A 322 22.23 10.34 -9.73
C LEU A 322 21.73 11.41 -8.74
N GLU A 323 20.52 11.93 -8.93
CA GLU A 323 19.89 12.90 -8.02
C GLU A 323 19.64 12.30 -6.63
N ALA A 324 19.20 11.04 -6.54
CA ALA A 324 18.96 10.37 -5.27
C ALA A 324 20.23 10.18 -4.43
N ARG A 325 21.39 9.97 -5.06
CA ARG A 325 22.66 9.75 -4.36
C ARG A 325 23.44 11.04 -4.13
N TYR A 326 23.57 11.87 -5.15
CA TYR A 326 24.48 13.02 -5.18
C TYR A 326 23.74 14.37 -5.15
N GLY A 327 22.41 14.39 -5.25
CA GLY A 327 21.64 15.62 -5.32
C GLY A 327 22.12 16.52 -6.46
N LYS A 328 22.49 17.75 -6.14
CA LYS A 328 22.98 18.75 -7.11
C LYS A 328 24.46 18.56 -7.48
N GLU A 329 25.19 17.68 -6.81
CA GLU A 329 26.60 17.41 -7.08
C GLU A 329 26.82 16.53 -8.32
N ALA A 330 25.76 15.92 -8.87
CA ALA A 330 25.80 15.21 -10.15
C ALA A 330 25.04 15.97 -11.24
N ASN A 331 25.51 15.86 -12.48
CA ASN A 331 24.89 16.49 -13.64
C ASN A 331 24.80 15.50 -14.81
N VAL A 332 23.69 15.56 -15.53
CA VAL A 332 23.45 14.85 -16.78
C VAL A 332 23.18 15.90 -17.84
N ARG A 333 24.00 15.94 -18.90
CA ARG A 333 23.81 16.80 -20.06
C ARG A 333 23.59 15.94 -21.29
N VAL A 334 22.61 16.34 -22.10
CA VAL A 334 22.38 15.76 -23.42
C VAL A 334 22.69 16.83 -24.45
N ASN A 335 23.49 16.48 -25.43
CA ASN A 335 23.80 17.33 -26.56
C ASN A 335 23.56 16.57 -27.87
N THR A 336 23.12 17.30 -28.88
CA THR A 336 22.92 16.79 -30.24
C THR A 336 23.59 17.77 -31.18
N GLU A 337 24.70 17.36 -31.79
CA GLU A 337 25.47 18.17 -32.71
C GLU A 337 25.66 17.40 -34.02
N GLY A 338 25.07 17.93 -35.10
CA GLY A 338 25.09 17.29 -36.41
C GLY A 338 24.50 15.87 -36.38
N GLU A 339 25.31 14.90 -36.76
CA GLU A 339 24.97 13.47 -36.80
C GLU A 339 25.41 12.72 -35.54
N MET A 340 25.60 13.42 -34.41
CA MET A 340 26.05 12.82 -33.15
C MET A 340 25.09 13.16 -32.01
N PHE A 341 24.73 12.13 -31.25
CA PHE A 341 24.02 12.24 -29.98
C PHE A 341 25.00 11.94 -28.83
N GLN A 342 25.08 12.82 -27.85
CA GLN A 342 26.01 12.73 -26.73
C GLN A 342 25.27 12.85 -25.40
N VAL A 343 25.58 11.95 -24.47
CA VAL A 343 25.19 12.05 -23.05
C VAL A 343 26.45 12.17 -22.21
N SER A 344 26.55 13.26 -21.45
CA SER A 344 27.65 13.52 -20.52
C SER A 344 27.16 13.43 -19.08
N LEU A 345 27.80 12.58 -18.28
CA LEU A 345 27.61 12.47 -16.84
C LEU A 345 28.81 13.11 -16.12
N SER A 346 28.55 13.86 -15.07
CA SER A 346 29.59 14.31 -14.13
C SER A 346 29.12 14.06 -12.72
N LEU A 347 29.90 13.33 -11.92
CA LEU A 347 29.58 12.97 -10.54
C LEU A 347 30.84 12.97 -9.65
N PRO A 348 30.70 13.09 -8.31
CA PRO A 348 31.83 13.01 -7.38
C PRO A 348 32.60 11.68 -7.50
N ALA A 349 33.92 11.72 -7.59
CA ALA A 349 34.75 10.51 -7.70
C ALA A 349 35.01 9.89 -6.31
N GLU A 350 34.08 9.06 -5.85
CA GLU A 350 34.25 8.21 -4.67
C GLU A 350 35.11 6.99 -5.03
N SER A 351 36.02 6.58 -4.15
CA SER A 351 36.72 5.29 -4.22
C SER A 351 36.53 4.59 -2.89
N GLU A 352 36.51 3.25 -2.86
CA GLU A 352 36.54 2.51 -1.58
C GLU A 352 37.74 3.02 -0.77
N GLU A 353 37.48 3.75 0.32
CA GLU A 353 38.51 4.00 1.32
C GLU A 353 39.01 2.63 1.76
N LYS A 354 40.32 2.39 1.60
CA LYS A 354 40.97 1.28 2.31
C LYS A 354 40.77 1.55 3.80
N ALA A 355 39.82 0.86 4.40
CA ALA A 355 39.68 0.76 5.85
C ALA A 355 40.99 0.25 6.48
#